data_AF-A0A1F7NGF7-F1
#
_entry.id   AF-A0A1F7NGF7-F1
#
_cell.length_a   1.000
_cell.length_b   1.000
_cell.length_c   1.000
_cell.angle_alpha   90.00
_cell.angle_beta   90.00
_cell.angle_gamma   90.00
#
_symmetry.space_group_name_H-M   'P 1'
#
loop_
_entity.id
_entity.type
_entity.pdbx_description
1 polymer ?
#
loop_
_entity_poly.entity_id
_entity_poly.type
_entity_poly.pdbx_seq_one_letter_code
_entity_poly.pdbx_strand_id
1 'polypeptide(L)'
;MDYLCQGYAVSGPLDLTGELSARPANVLGTMNGQGQLKIGAGKVVGPAALALMGGVARLAGGLSSVLNVDLPLSLFSSPLDFESITASYRITDGRLTTQDFLYTSERMRVAAVGEYGLADGRMNFDVTMKHGRGEIKAKMTGTSASPSIRVLPGTILRTDPEKLPGRLQKFLEGLKK
;
A
#
# COMPACT_ATOMS: atom_id res chain seq x y z
N MET A 1 -8.21 -3.61 -24.52
CA MET A 1 -8.81 -3.29 -23.21
C MET A 1 -8.15 -2.02 -22.73
N ASP A 2 -8.89 -0.90 -22.69
CA ASP A 2 -8.34 0.37 -22.23
C ASP A 2 -8.05 0.28 -20.72
N TYR A 3 -6.77 0.39 -20.35
CA TYR A 3 -6.31 0.45 -18.95
C TYR A 3 -6.94 1.62 -18.16
N LEU A 4 -7.57 2.56 -18.87
CA LEU A 4 -8.28 3.73 -18.36
C LEU A 4 -9.59 3.37 -17.60
N CYS A 5 -10.13 2.17 -17.77
CA CYS A 5 -11.36 1.76 -17.06
C CYS A 5 -11.08 1.17 -15.67
N GLN A 6 -9.83 0.88 -15.32
CA GLN A 6 -9.46 0.32 -14.03
C GLN A 6 -8.89 1.41 -13.12
N GLY A 7 -9.67 1.80 -12.10
CA GLY A 7 -9.34 2.89 -11.19
C GLY A 7 -7.96 2.82 -10.56
N TYR A 8 -7.37 1.64 -10.38
CA TYR A 8 -6.07 1.42 -9.71
C TYR A 8 -5.04 0.67 -10.59
N ALA A 9 -5.08 0.86 -11.91
CA ALA A 9 -4.17 0.20 -12.83
C ALA A 9 -2.70 0.59 -12.61
N VAL A 10 -1.80 -0.37 -12.83
CA VAL A 10 -0.34 -0.21 -12.89
C VAL A 10 0.20 -0.84 -14.18
N SER A 11 1.33 -0.34 -14.69
CA SER A 11 2.09 -0.89 -15.81
C SER A 11 3.44 -1.41 -15.32
N GLY A 12 4.04 -2.36 -16.03
CA GLY A 12 5.37 -2.92 -15.72
C GLY A 12 5.49 -4.38 -16.15
N PRO A 13 6.70 -4.95 -16.23
CA PRO A 13 6.88 -6.38 -16.50
C PRO A 13 6.20 -7.21 -15.43
N LEU A 14 5.18 -7.99 -15.82
CA LEU A 14 4.42 -8.84 -14.91
C LEU A 14 4.99 -10.26 -14.92
N ASP A 15 5.39 -10.72 -13.75
CA ASP A 15 5.61 -12.11 -13.42
C ASP A 15 4.53 -12.54 -12.41
N LEU A 16 3.67 -13.44 -12.86
CA LEU A 16 2.55 -13.96 -12.08
C LEU A 16 2.61 -15.48 -12.13
N THR A 17 2.84 -16.09 -10.97
CA THR A 17 2.85 -17.54 -10.82
C THR A 17 1.78 -17.93 -9.82
N GLY A 18 0.91 -18.88 -10.18
CA GLY A 18 -0.14 -19.35 -9.28
C GLY A 18 -1.24 -20.09 -10.00
N GLU A 19 -2.21 -20.56 -9.21
CA GLU A 19 -3.38 -21.27 -9.69
C GLU A 19 -4.64 -20.53 -9.27
N LEU A 20 -5.60 -20.45 -10.18
CA LEU A 20 -6.90 -19.82 -9.96
C LEU A 20 -8.00 -20.76 -10.44
N SER A 21 -9.05 -20.85 -9.64
CA SER A 21 -10.29 -21.53 -9.98
C SER A 21 -11.47 -20.62 -9.60
N ALA A 22 -12.55 -20.69 -10.36
CA ALA A 22 -13.75 -19.93 -10.06
C ALA A 22 -14.97 -20.59 -10.71
N ARG A 23 -16.16 -20.32 -10.16
CA ARG A 23 -17.42 -20.70 -10.82
C ARG A 23 -17.81 -19.62 -11.84
N PRO A 24 -18.13 -19.98 -13.09
CA PRO A 24 -18.46 -19.00 -14.14
C PRO A 24 -19.62 -18.06 -13.76
N ALA A 25 -20.61 -18.57 -13.02
CA ALA A 25 -21.78 -17.79 -12.60
C ALA A 25 -21.46 -16.65 -11.64
N ASN A 26 -20.33 -16.70 -10.93
CA ASN A 26 -19.89 -15.66 -10.00
C ASN A 26 -18.37 -15.71 -9.85
N VAL A 27 -17.63 -15.29 -10.87
CA VAL A 27 -16.18 -15.43 -10.90
C VAL A 27 -15.52 -14.72 -9.71
N LEU A 28 -15.85 -13.45 -9.46
CA LEU A 28 -15.21 -12.66 -8.41
C LEU A 28 -15.56 -13.13 -7.00
N GLY A 29 -16.79 -13.57 -6.76
CA GLY A 29 -17.24 -14.02 -5.43
C GLY A 29 -16.95 -15.50 -5.12
N THR A 30 -16.42 -16.26 -6.08
CA THR A 30 -16.09 -17.70 -5.89
C THR A 30 -14.67 -18.03 -6.29
N MET A 31 -13.85 -17.01 -6.59
CA MET A 31 -12.46 -17.21 -6.95
C MET A 31 -11.71 -17.83 -5.77
N ASN A 32 -10.93 -18.85 -6.06
CA ASN A 32 -10.07 -19.54 -5.12
C ASN A 32 -8.72 -19.76 -5.77
N GLY A 33 -7.64 -19.60 -5.01
CA GLY A 33 -6.30 -19.77 -5.55
C GLY A 33 -5.22 -19.19 -4.68
N GLN A 34 -3.97 -19.38 -5.09
CA GLN A 34 -2.83 -18.79 -4.43
C GLN A 34 -1.66 -18.66 -5.39
N GLY A 35 -0.74 -17.76 -5.09
CA GLY A 35 0.41 -17.53 -5.93
C GLY A 35 1.28 -16.39 -5.46
N GLN A 36 2.18 -16.00 -6.34
CA GLN A 36 3.09 -14.88 -6.18
C GLN A 36 2.93 -13.92 -7.35
N LEU A 37 2.93 -12.65 -7.01
CA LEU A 37 2.91 -11.51 -7.92
C LEU A 37 4.24 -10.78 -7.81
N LYS A 38 4.86 -10.50 -8.95
CA LYS A 38 5.96 -9.56 -9.09
C LYS A 38 5.73 -8.68 -10.30
N ILE A 39 5.70 -7.38 -10.08
CA ILE A 39 5.70 -6.38 -11.14
C ILE A 39 7.05 -5.67 -11.06
N GLY A 40 7.82 -5.71 -12.13
CA GLY A 40 9.07 -4.97 -12.27
C GLY A 40 8.83 -3.46 -12.45
N ALA A 41 9.90 -2.71 -12.74
CA ALA A 41 9.82 -1.26 -12.82
C ALA A 41 8.71 -0.79 -13.78
N GLY A 42 7.93 0.20 -13.34
CA GLY A 42 6.63 0.44 -13.94
C GLY A 42 5.94 1.68 -13.43
N LYS A 43 4.68 1.90 -13.86
CA LYS A 43 3.93 3.11 -13.52
C LYS A 43 2.54 2.90 -12.94
N VAL A 44 2.08 3.78 -12.05
CA VAL A 44 0.66 3.86 -11.66
C VAL A 44 -0.09 4.67 -12.70
N VAL A 45 -1.13 4.10 -13.30
CA VAL A 45 -1.85 4.68 -14.44
C VAL A 45 -3.37 4.75 -14.25
N GLY A 46 -3.92 4.17 -13.17
CA GLY A 46 -5.36 4.14 -12.91
C GLY A 46 -5.94 5.51 -12.50
N PRO A 47 -7.09 5.94 -13.06
CA PRO A 47 -7.65 7.27 -12.81
C PRO A 47 -8.15 7.49 -11.37
N ALA A 48 -8.58 6.46 -10.65
CA ALA A 48 -8.98 6.58 -9.24
C ALA A 48 -7.77 6.69 -8.31
N ALA A 49 -6.67 5.98 -8.59
CA ALA A 49 -5.40 6.15 -7.92
C ALA A 49 -4.86 7.58 -8.13
N LEU A 50 -4.93 8.07 -9.38
CA LEU A 50 -4.58 9.45 -9.72
C LEU A 50 -5.47 10.48 -9.01
N ALA A 51 -6.79 10.25 -8.95
CA ALA A 51 -7.75 11.15 -8.30
C ALA A 51 -7.60 11.18 -6.77
N LEU A 52 -7.36 10.03 -6.13
CA LEU A 52 -7.04 9.98 -4.69
C LEU A 52 -5.78 10.77 -4.38
N MET A 53 -4.77 10.68 -5.23
CA MET A 53 -3.53 11.46 -5.08
C MET A 53 -3.75 12.95 -5.29
N GLY A 54 -4.55 13.34 -6.28
CA GLY A 54 -4.97 14.73 -6.47
C GLY A 54 -5.81 15.29 -5.31
N GLY A 55 -6.65 14.47 -4.69
CA GLY A 55 -7.48 14.84 -3.53
C GLY A 55 -6.68 15.00 -2.24
N VAL A 56 -5.71 14.13 -1.98
CA VAL A 56 -4.82 14.21 -0.80
C VAL A 56 -3.92 15.46 -0.87
N ALA A 57 -3.42 15.83 -2.04
CA ALA A 57 -2.65 17.07 -2.22
C ALA A 57 -3.45 18.34 -1.86
N ARG A 58 -4.76 18.36 -2.15
CA ARG A 58 -5.66 19.47 -1.79
C ARG A 58 -5.98 19.51 -0.30
N LEU A 59 -6.15 18.35 0.34
CA LEU A 59 -6.36 18.25 1.79
C LEU A 59 -5.12 18.64 2.59
N ALA A 60 -3.92 18.31 2.11
CA ALA A 60 -2.66 18.74 2.72
C ALA A 60 -2.50 20.26 2.71
N GLY A 61 -2.89 20.95 1.62
CA GLY A 61 -2.92 22.42 1.59
C GLY A 61 -3.91 23.05 2.59
N GLY A 62 -4.92 22.32 3.04
CA GLY A 62 -5.87 22.75 4.07
C GLY A 62 -5.49 22.40 5.51
N LEU A 63 -4.63 21.39 5.72
CA LEU A 63 -4.20 20.93 7.05
C LEU A 63 -2.88 21.56 7.52
N SER A 64 -2.03 22.06 6.61
CA SER A 64 -0.82 22.82 6.94
C SER A 64 -1.08 24.07 7.79
N SER A 65 -2.31 24.56 7.85
CA SER A 65 -2.70 25.70 8.70
C SER A 65 -3.07 25.31 10.14
N VAL A 66 -3.32 24.02 10.43
CA VAL A 66 -3.89 23.56 11.72
C VAL A 66 -2.97 22.60 12.46
N LEU A 67 -2.24 21.75 11.74
CA LEU A 67 -1.30 20.79 12.31
C LEU A 67 0.08 21.19 11.81
N ASN A 68 0.97 21.58 12.72
CA ASN A 68 2.37 21.94 12.46
C ASN A 68 3.20 20.70 12.08
N VAL A 69 2.66 19.90 11.16
CA VAL A 69 3.21 18.70 10.56
C VAL A 69 3.30 19.04 9.08
N ASP A 70 4.45 19.55 8.66
CA ASP A 70 4.83 19.59 7.25
C ASP A 70 4.93 18.15 6.74
N LEU A 71 3.81 17.60 6.27
CA LEU A 71 3.81 16.46 5.36
C LEU A 71 4.20 17.04 4.00
N PRO A 72 5.43 16.79 3.50
CA PRO A 72 5.86 17.38 2.25
C PRO A 72 4.87 16.98 1.15
N LEU A 73 4.28 17.95 0.46
CA LEU A 73 3.44 17.72 -0.73
C LEU A 73 4.20 16.91 -1.80
N SER A 74 5.53 16.87 -1.72
CA SER A 74 6.41 16.04 -2.54
C SER A 74 6.34 14.53 -2.27
N LEU A 75 5.72 14.09 -1.17
CA LEU A 75 5.39 12.68 -0.92
C LEU A 75 4.39 12.13 -1.96
N PHE A 76 3.62 13.03 -2.59
CA PHE A 76 2.56 12.69 -3.54
C PHE A 76 2.84 13.21 -4.95
N SER A 77 3.96 13.90 -5.17
CA SER A 77 4.28 14.51 -6.46
C SER A 77 4.91 13.56 -7.48
N SER A 78 5.32 12.34 -7.09
CA SER A 78 5.63 11.23 -8.02
C SER A 78 5.72 9.86 -7.33
N PRO A 79 4.60 9.23 -6.99
CA PRO A 79 4.52 7.78 -6.77
C PRO A 79 4.07 7.04 -8.05
N LEU A 80 4.14 7.74 -9.20
CA LEU A 80 3.72 7.20 -10.49
C LEU A 80 4.75 6.24 -11.05
N ASP A 81 5.99 6.26 -10.59
CA ASP A 81 7.03 5.33 -11.01
C ASP A 81 7.43 4.48 -9.81
N PHE A 82 7.46 3.16 -10.02
CA PHE A 82 7.90 2.21 -9.01
C PHE A 82 8.99 1.32 -9.57
N GLU A 83 9.85 0.82 -8.69
CA GLU A 83 10.89 -0.15 -9.03
C GLU A 83 10.35 -1.57 -8.99
N SER A 84 9.50 -1.87 -8.00
CA SER A 84 8.84 -3.17 -7.90
C SER A 84 7.56 -3.15 -7.06
N ILE A 85 6.67 -4.07 -7.40
CA ILE A 85 5.55 -4.49 -6.54
C ILE A 85 5.65 -6.00 -6.38
N THR A 86 5.69 -6.50 -5.15
CA THR A 86 5.72 -7.93 -4.86
C THR A 86 4.66 -8.29 -3.85
N ALA A 87 4.03 -9.45 -3.99
CA ALA A 87 3.13 -10.01 -2.98
C ALA A 87 2.95 -11.51 -3.17
N SER A 88 2.86 -12.26 -2.08
CA SER A 88 2.17 -13.54 -2.05
C SER A 88 0.69 -13.27 -1.82
N TYR A 89 -0.17 -13.98 -2.55
CA TYR A 89 -1.61 -13.87 -2.40
C TYR A 89 -2.25 -15.24 -2.16
N ARG A 90 -3.31 -15.23 -1.37
CA ARG A 90 -4.28 -16.32 -1.30
C ARG A 90 -5.68 -15.74 -1.48
N ILE A 91 -6.46 -16.35 -2.35
CA ILE A 91 -7.85 -16.02 -2.59
C ILE A 91 -8.70 -17.18 -2.09
N THR A 92 -9.65 -16.89 -1.23
CA THR A 92 -10.66 -17.85 -0.76
C THR A 92 -12.04 -17.23 -0.88
N ASP A 93 -12.92 -17.84 -1.66
CA ASP A 93 -14.28 -17.35 -1.93
C ASP A 93 -14.34 -15.86 -2.28
N GLY A 94 -13.46 -15.46 -3.20
CA GLY A 94 -13.37 -14.08 -3.66
C GLY A 94 -12.71 -13.10 -2.71
N ARG A 95 -12.13 -13.56 -1.59
CA ARG A 95 -11.37 -12.74 -0.65
C ARG A 95 -9.87 -12.95 -0.84
N LEU A 96 -9.21 -11.96 -1.39
CA LEU A 96 -7.75 -11.90 -1.49
C LEU A 96 -7.16 -11.54 -0.13
N THR A 97 -6.10 -12.23 0.26
CA THR A 97 -5.28 -11.96 1.45
C THR A 97 -3.82 -11.90 1.05
N THR A 98 -3.05 -11.05 1.72
CA THR A 98 -1.59 -10.94 1.55
C THR A 98 -0.93 -10.62 2.89
N GLN A 99 0.30 -11.10 3.07
CA GLN A 99 1.08 -10.93 4.30
C GLN A 99 2.44 -10.24 4.06
N ASP A 100 2.78 -10.01 2.81
CA ASP A 100 4.11 -9.63 2.35
C ASP A 100 4.02 -8.67 1.14
N PHE A 101 2.88 -7.98 0.97
CA PHE A 101 2.77 -6.96 -0.07
C PHE A 101 3.83 -5.89 0.18
N LEU A 102 4.62 -5.61 -0.85
CA LEU A 102 5.67 -4.60 -0.85
C LEU A 102 5.66 -3.84 -2.16
N TYR A 103 5.45 -2.54 -2.08
CA TYR A 103 5.71 -1.57 -3.13
C TYR A 103 7.01 -0.85 -2.82
N THR A 104 7.91 -0.77 -3.80
CA THR A 104 9.18 -0.05 -3.68
C THR A 104 9.33 0.95 -4.83
N SER A 105 9.70 2.18 -4.50
CA SER A 105 10.19 3.18 -5.43
C SER A 105 11.45 3.86 -4.87
N GLU A 106 12.05 4.75 -5.66
CA GLU A 106 13.26 5.50 -5.29
C GLU A 106 13.14 6.18 -3.91
N ARG A 107 11.96 6.74 -3.62
CA ARG A 107 11.75 7.60 -2.44
C ARG A 107 10.95 6.94 -1.32
N MET A 108 10.19 5.90 -1.63
CA MET A 108 9.25 5.32 -0.67
C MET A 108 9.16 3.79 -0.77
N ARG A 109 8.89 3.18 0.39
CA ARG A 109 8.50 1.77 0.47
C ARG A 109 7.18 1.67 1.21
N VAL A 110 6.25 0.90 0.68
CA VAL A 110 4.95 0.65 1.31
C VAL A 110 4.79 -0.85 1.48
N ALA A 111 4.69 -1.30 2.72
CA ALA A 111 4.33 -2.66 3.07
C ALA A 111 2.86 -2.70 3.50
N ALA A 112 2.14 -3.75 3.10
CA ALA A 112 0.75 -3.95 3.51
C ALA A 112 0.48 -5.41 3.88
N VAL A 113 -0.33 -5.60 4.91
CA VAL A 113 -0.85 -6.90 5.33
C VAL A 113 -2.35 -6.77 5.50
N GLY A 114 -3.10 -7.70 4.94
CA GLY A 114 -4.56 -7.65 5.07
C GLY A 114 -5.28 -8.29 3.91
N GLU A 115 -6.49 -7.79 3.65
CA GLU A 115 -7.46 -8.42 2.78
C GLU A 115 -8.22 -7.45 1.89
N TYR A 116 -8.65 -7.99 0.74
CA TYR A 116 -9.44 -7.31 -0.27
C TYR A 116 -10.52 -8.24 -0.84
N GLY A 117 -11.78 -7.81 -0.80
CA GLY A 117 -12.88 -8.50 -1.46
C GLY A 117 -12.92 -8.17 -2.95
N LEU A 118 -12.76 -9.18 -3.80
CA LEU A 118 -12.70 -8.99 -5.26
C LEU A 118 -14.02 -8.49 -5.85
N ALA A 119 -15.15 -8.92 -5.28
CA ALA A 119 -16.49 -8.58 -5.78
C ALA A 119 -17.03 -7.26 -5.23
N ASP A 120 -16.79 -6.95 -3.95
CA ASP A 120 -17.35 -5.77 -3.27
C ASP A 120 -16.33 -4.67 -3.02
N GLY A 121 -15.06 -4.91 -3.33
CA GLY A 121 -13.96 -3.97 -3.15
C GLY A 121 -13.68 -3.64 -1.69
N ARG A 122 -14.26 -4.37 -0.73
CA ARG A 122 -14.03 -4.12 0.69
C ARG A 122 -12.59 -4.42 1.05
N MET A 123 -11.98 -3.55 1.83
CA MET A 123 -10.58 -3.69 2.22
C MET A 123 -10.37 -3.51 3.71
N ASN A 124 -9.36 -4.19 4.22
CA ASN A 124 -8.85 -4.00 5.57
C ASN A 124 -7.35 -4.33 5.56
N PHE A 125 -6.52 -3.30 5.61
CA PHE A 125 -5.06 -3.41 5.56
C PHE A 125 -4.41 -2.65 6.70
N ASP A 126 -3.40 -3.27 7.30
CA ASP A 126 -2.39 -2.56 8.06
C ASP A 126 -1.25 -2.20 7.11
N VAL A 127 -0.96 -0.90 7.01
CA VAL A 127 -0.02 -0.33 6.04
C VAL A 127 1.13 0.33 6.78
N THR A 128 2.34 0.02 6.37
CA THR A 128 3.56 0.71 6.82
C THR A 128 4.23 1.39 5.64
N MET A 129 4.33 2.71 5.68
CA MET A 129 5.04 3.50 4.69
C MET A 129 6.34 4.03 5.27
N LYS A 130 7.45 3.79 4.57
CA LYS A 130 8.76 4.37 4.87
C LYS A 130 9.12 5.40 3.81
N HIS A 131 9.57 6.56 4.24
CA HIS A 131 10.08 7.61 3.36
C HIS A 131 11.27 8.30 4.04
N GLY A 132 12.45 8.21 3.43
CA GLY A 132 13.71 8.62 4.06
C GLY A 132 13.91 7.94 5.42
N ARG A 133 13.99 8.74 6.50
CA ARG A 133 14.11 8.25 7.89
C ARG A 133 12.77 8.10 8.61
N GLY A 134 11.67 8.53 8.00
CA GLY A 134 10.34 8.48 8.60
C GLY A 134 9.62 7.16 8.33
N GLU A 135 8.84 6.70 9.31
CA GLU A 135 7.91 5.59 9.19
C GLU A 135 6.50 6.08 9.54
N ILE A 136 5.50 5.65 8.78
CA ILE A 136 4.09 5.96 9.03
C ILE A 136 3.35 4.63 9.03
N LYS A 137 2.66 4.31 10.13
CA LYS A 137 1.73 3.19 10.17
C LYS A 137 0.31 3.71 10.07
N ALA A 138 -0.49 3.07 9.24
CA ALA A 138 -1.88 3.43 9.05
C ALA A 138 -2.73 2.16 8.91
N LYS A 139 -3.98 2.28 9.33
CA LYS A 139 -5.02 1.29 9.04
C LYS A 139 -5.89 1.80 7.90
N MET A 140 -6.04 1.00 6.85
CA MET A 140 -6.86 1.29 5.68
C MET A 140 -8.06 0.37 5.67
N THR A 141 -9.27 0.93 5.62
CA THR A 141 -10.53 0.19 5.65
C THR A 141 -11.53 0.79 4.66
N GLY A 142 -12.72 0.18 4.53
CA GLY A 142 -13.78 0.70 3.65
C GLY A 142 -13.83 -0.06 2.33
N THR A 143 -14.12 0.64 1.23
CA THR A 143 -14.11 0.06 -0.13
C THR A 143 -13.09 0.77 -1.02
N SER A 144 -12.68 0.16 -2.12
CA SER A 144 -11.82 0.80 -3.11
C SER A 144 -12.44 2.04 -3.75
N ALA A 145 -13.76 2.21 -3.71
CA ALA A 145 -14.42 3.43 -4.14
C ALA A 145 -14.47 4.54 -3.07
N SER A 146 -14.31 4.18 -1.79
CA SER A 146 -14.39 5.11 -0.66
C SER A 146 -13.54 4.61 0.52
N PRO A 147 -12.20 4.69 0.39
CA PRO A 147 -11.30 4.20 1.42
C PRO A 147 -11.27 5.15 2.64
N SER A 148 -11.11 4.58 3.83
CA SER A 148 -10.86 5.30 5.08
C SER A 148 -9.47 4.95 5.58
N ILE A 149 -8.64 5.98 5.80
CA ILE A 149 -7.27 5.83 6.28
C ILE A 149 -7.17 6.47 7.66
N ARG A 150 -6.71 5.69 8.64
CA ARG A 150 -6.42 6.18 10.00
C ARG A 150 -4.95 5.98 10.30
N VAL A 151 -4.22 7.08 10.46
CA VAL A 151 -2.81 7.06 10.89
C VAL A 151 -2.76 6.66 12.37
N LEU A 152 -1.93 5.69 12.71
CA LEU A 152 -1.77 5.22 14.08
C LEU A 152 -0.87 6.20 14.85
N PRO A 153 -1.32 6.77 15.98
CA PRO A 153 -0.50 7.66 16.80
C PRO A 153 0.71 6.90 17.37
N GLY A 154 1.93 7.42 17.14
CA GLY A 154 3.17 6.88 17.72
C GLY A 154 4.30 6.53 16.74
N THR A 155 4.08 6.63 15.42
CA THR A 155 5.10 6.21 14.42
C THR A 155 5.88 7.33 13.77
N ILE A 156 5.52 8.61 13.98
CA ILE A 156 6.37 9.73 13.55
C ILE A 156 7.56 9.86 14.53
N LEU A 157 8.42 8.84 14.58
CA LEU A 157 9.70 8.92 15.26
C LEU A 157 10.62 9.79 14.40
N ARG A 158 10.73 11.07 14.75
CA ARG A 158 12.00 11.78 14.58
C ARG A 158 13.00 11.04 15.47
N THR A 159 13.81 10.18 14.88
CA THR A 159 14.87 9.50 15.62
C THR A 159 15.94 10.55 15.98
N ASP A 160 15.79 11.20 17.13
CA ASP A 160 16.95 11.70 17.87
C ASP A 160 17.61 10.50 18.55
N PRO A 161 18.86 10.15 18.18
CA PRO A 161 19.50 8.92 18.62
C PRO A 161 19.85 8.88 20.12
N GLU A 162 19.58 9.94 20.89
CA GLU A 162 20.01 10.04 22.29
C GLU A 162 18.94 9.66 23.35
N LYS A 163 17.71 9.29 22.96
CA LYS A 163 16.64 9.02 23.95
C LYS A 163 15.79 7.77 23.67
N LEU A 164 16.42 6.65 23.30
CA LEU A 164 15.70 5.37 23.22
C LEU A 164 15.94 4.52 24.49
N PRO A 165 14.88 4.02 25.15
CA PRO A 165 15.02 3.14 26.30
C PRO A 165 15.70 1.81 25.90
N GLY A 166 16.67 1.37 26.71
CA GLY A 166 17.65 0.33 26.38
C GLY A 166 17.12 -1.07 25.98
N ARG A 167 15.81 -1.33 26.08
CA ARG A 167 15.21 -2.58 25.57
C ARG A 167 15.06 -2.58 24.04
N LEU A 168 14.86 -1.42 23.41
CA LEU A 168 14.78 -1.32 21.94
C LEU A 168 16.16 -1.35 21.26
N GLN A 169 17.19 -0.85 21.94
CA GLN A 169 18.56 -0.87 21.42
C GLN A 169 19.07 -2.31 21.24
N LYS A 170 18.77 -3.20 22.19
CA LYS A 170 19.11 -4.63 22.11
C LYS A 170 18.38 -5.40 21.01
N PHE A 171 17.16 -4.98 20.64
CA PHE A 171 16.42 -5.62 19.55
C PHE A 171 17.00 -5.24 18.18
N LEU A 172 17.47 -4.00 18.03
CA LEU A 172 18.07 -3.50 16.79
C LEU A 172 19.48 -4.04 16.55
N GLU A 173 20.26 -4.33 17.60
CA GLU A 173 21.56 -4.99 17.46
C GLU A 173 21.44 -6.46 17.03
N GLY A 174 20.34 -7.13 17.38
CA GLY A 174 20.06 -8.51 16.96
C GLY A 174 19.74 -8.66 15.47
N LEU A 175 19.35 -7.58 14.79
CA LEU A 175 19.01 -7.56 13.36
C LEU A 175 20.21 -7.31 12.44
N LYS A 176 21.43 -7.22 13.01
CA LYS A 176 22.70 -7.07 12.27
C LYS A 176 23.51 -8.37 12.16
N LYS A 177 22.90 -9.54 12.43
CA LYS A 177 23.51 -10.84 12.13
C LYS A 177 22.90 -11.44 10.88
#